data_AF-A0A971NDT1-F1
#
_entry.id   AF-A0A971NDT1-F1
#
_cell.length_a   1.000
_cell.length_b   1.000
_cell.length_c   1.000
_cell.angle_alpha   90.00
_cell.angle_beta   90.00
_cell.angle_gamma   90.00
#
_symmetry.space_group_name_H-M   'P 1'
#
loop_
_entity.id
_entity.type
_entity.pdbx_description
1 polymer ?
#
loop_
_entity_poly.entity_id
_entity_poly.type
_entity_poly.pdbx_seq_one_letter_code
_entity_poly.pdbx_strand_id
1 'polypeptide(L)'
;MAPRKRQTPEAGTTGLQSNLKDDGKLQKQLSRSIDENESLLRDSFGDSMDLSIRRLRTGDSRQHELLIVHLQGLVDDWLVSNSIIQKATQLGREIRDEQQAFQVLRDSLLTVTQVEVVTGAYELVTRIAAGNCGLLVNGIAAGLCCIVPGGERRAVDDPINEPVVRGPREGFTESLHVNISLLRRRIKDSNLRFEQQQIGRISKTEIAVAYITGTADERIVREVRQRLARIDIDFVQESGQIEELIEDSPFSIFPSVFRTERPDRVAQALAEGRVAVLTDGSPFVLLVPSDISMFLASAEDYYERFYIASFIRLLRIITFFISLTLPSLYVAVLTFHHEMLPTELLFSIAAQRDGIPFPAIVEALLMELVFEVLREAGVRLPRIIGPAVSIVGALVLGEAAIRAGLVSPAMVM
;
A
#
# COMPACT_ATOMS: atom_id res chain seq x y z
N MET A 1 -26.46 40.99 41.99
CA MET A 1 -26.19 39.55 41.81
C MET A 1 -26.56 39.19 40.37
N ALA A 2 -25.57 39.20 39.47
CA ALA A 2 -25.74 38.94 38.04
C ALA A 2 -24.44 38.28 37.52
N PRO A 3 -24.50 37.25 36.67
CA PRO A 3 -23.33 36.45 36.34
C PRO A 3 -22.44 37.13 35.27
N ARG A 4 -21.14 37.14 35.54
CA ARG A 4 -20.05 37.55 34.66
C ARG A 4 -19.97 36.57 33.48
N LYS A 5 -20.18 37.05 32.24
CA LYS A 5 -19.80 36.32 31.01
C LYS A 5 -18.28 36.12 31.00
N ARG A 6 -17.82 34.86 31.06
CA ARG A 6 -16.45 34.48 30.71
C ARG A 6 -16.35 34.45 29.18
N GLN A 7 -15.53 35.33 28.63
CA GLN A 7 -15.03 35.20 27.25
C GLN A 7 -14.08 34.00 27.21
N THR A 8 -14.41 33.01 26.40
CA THR A 8 -13.51 31.94 25.97
C THR A 8 -12.52 32.51 24.93
N PRO A 9 -11.22 32.24 25.03
CA PRO A 9 -10.28 32.56 23.96
C PRO A 9 -10.46 31.56 22.80
N GLU A 10 -10.55 32.09 21.58
CA GLU A 10 -10.58 31.31 20.34
C GLU A 10 -9.29 30.51 20.22
N ALA A 11 -9.40 29.18 20.30
CA ALA A 11 -8.31 28.25 20.06
C ALA A 11 -8.04 28.18 18.54
N GLY A 12 -6.78 28.43 18.18
CA GLY A 12 -6.28 28.41 16.81
C GLY A 12 -6.60 27.12 16.06
N THR A 13 -7.46 27.25 15.05
CA THR A 13 -7.55 26.36 13.89
C THR A 13 -6.88 27.05 12.71
N THR A 14 -5.57 27.26 12.81
CA THR A 14 -4.73 27.75 11.71
C THR A 14 -3.56 26.78 11.58
N GLY A 15 -3.73 25.75 10.75
CA GLY A 15 -2.69 24.75 10.55
C GLY A 15 -2.93 23.66 9.51
N LEU A 16 -4.16 23.49 8.99
CA LEU A 16 -4.45 22.44 7.99
C LEU A 16 -5.19 22.90 6.72
N GLN A 17 -5.36 24.22 6.52
CA GLN A 17 -5.98 24.77 5.30
C GLN A 17 -5.04 25.60 4.42
N SER A 18 -3.74 25.66 4.74
CA SER A 18 -2.81 26.58 4.07
C SER A 18 -1.98 26.01 2.93
N ASN A 19 -1.96 24.69 2.69
CA ASN A 19 -1.07 24.10 1.67
C ASN A 19 -1.77 23.69 0.36
N LEU A 20 -3.07 23.94 0.21
CA LEU A 20 -3.82 23.71 -1.05
C LEU A 20 -3.83 24.93 -1.98
N LYS A 21 -3.10 25.99 -1.66
CA LYS A 21 -3.10 27.26 -2.40
C LYS A 21 -1.82 27.55 -3.20
N ASP A 22 -0.83 26.67 -3.17
CA ASP A 22 0.51 26.98 -3.68
C ASP A 22 0.87 26.28 -5.00
N ASP A 23 -0.09 26.18 -5.91
CA ASP A 23 0.19 25.99 -7.34
C ASP A 23 -0.71 26.90 -8.19
N GLY A 24 -0.26 28.14 -8.39
CA GLY A 24 -0.91 29.14 -9.27
C GLY A 24 -1.05 28.71 -10.75
N LYS A 25 -0.64 27.48 -11.11
CA LYS A 25 -0.86 26.88 -12.43
C LYS A 25 -2.23 26.22 -12.58
N LEU A 26 -2.89 25.78 -11.50
CA LEU A 26 -4.12 24.97 -11.56
C LEU A 26 -5.43 25.80 -11.48
N GLN A 27 -5.38 27.08 -11.09
CA GLN A 27 -6.54 27.99 -11.19
C GLN A 27 -6.84 28.50 -12.62
N LYS A 28 -6.13 27.97 -13.63
CA LYS A 28 -6.31 28.36 -15.03
C LYS A 28 -7.54 27.67 -15.64
N GLN A 29 -8.27 28.43 -16.46
CA GLN A 29 -9.23 27.87 -17.40
C GLN A 29 -8.49 26.98 -18.42
N LEU A 30 -9.20 26.01 -18.99
CA LEU A 30 -8.67 25.22 -20.11
C LEU A 30 -8.28 26.14 -21.27
N SER A 31 -7.12 25.88 -21.86
CA SER A 31 -6.69 26.59 -23.06
C SER A 31 -7.53 26.16 -24.25
N ARG A 32 -7.58 27.00 -25.29
CA ARG A 32 -8.12 26.61 -26.60
C ARG A 32 -7.17 25.69 -27.36
N SER A 33 -5.88 25.68 -27.03
CA SER A 33 -4.89 24.83 -27.69
C SER A 33 -4.83 23.45 -27.04
N ILE A 34 -5.00 22.38 -27.83
CA ILE A 34 -4.79 21.01 -27.35
C ILE A 34 -3.35 20.78 -26.89
N ASP A 35 -2.35 21.37 -27.55
CA ASP A 35 -0.94 21.16 -27.18
C ASP A 35 -0.62 21.72 -25.78
N GLU A 36 -1.21 22.88 -25.45
CA GLU A 36 -1.07 23.47 -24.11
C GLU A 36 -1.79 22.62 -23.05
N ASN A 37 -2.99 22.13 -23.36
CA ASN A 37 -3.75 21.29 -22.44
C ASN A 37 -3.09 19.92 -22.24
N GLU A 38 -2.52 19.31 -23.28
CA GLU A 38 -1.79 18.05 -23.15
C GLU A 38 -0.53 18.23 -22.30
N SER A 39 0.24 19.29 -22.54
CA SER A 39 1.42 19.60 -21.73
C SER A 39 1.05 19.80 -20.26
N LEU A 40 -0.06 20.52 -20.00
CA LEU A 40 -0.59 20.69 -18.64
C LEU A 40 -0.97 19.35 -18.00
N LEU A 41 -1.63 18.45 -18.73
CA LEU A 41 -2.03 17.14 -18.23
C LEU A 41 -0.82 16.24 -17.96
N ARG A 42 0.17 16.24 -18.86
CA ARG A 42 1.45 15.52 -18.66
C ARG A 42 2.22 16.07 -17.46
N ASP A 43 2.27 17.38 -17.28
CA ASP A 43 2.91 17.98 -16.09
C ASP A 43 2.14 17.63 -14.81
N SER A 44 0.80 17.63 -14.88
CA SER A 44 -0.07 17.37 -13.72
C SER A 44 -0.02 15.93 -13.24
N PHE A 45 0.08 14.95 -14.16
CA PHE A 45 0.17 13.51 -13.87
C PHE A 45 1.61 12.96 -13.93
N GLY A 46 2.56 13.77 -14.38
CA GLY A 46 3.94 13.37 -14.63
C GLY A 46 4.05 12.33 -15.73
N ASP A 47 5.23 11.73 -15.87
CA ASP A 47 5.45 10.56 -16.72
C ASP A 47 4.96 9.27 -16.03
N SER A 48 3.78 9.32 -15.42
CA SER A 48 3.17 8.17 -14.75
C SER A 48 2.75 7.12 -15.79
N MET A 49 3.16 5.88 -15.59
CA MET A 49 2.96 4.80 -16.58
C MET A 49 1.48 4.47 -16.89
N ASP A 50 0.58 4.80 -15.98
CA ASP A 50 -0.86 4.52 -16.09
C ASP A 50 -1.65 5.62 -16.83
N LEU A 51 -1.00 6.72 -17.23
CA LEU A 51 -1.65 7.81 -17.96
C LEU A 51 -1.74 7.49 -19.47
N SER A 52 -2.97 7.33 -19.97
CA SER A 52 -3.25 7.16 -21.40
C SER A 52 -3.71 8.48 -22.00
N ILE A 53 -2.91 9.01 -22.93
CA ILE A 53 -3.24 10.20 -23.73
C ILE A 53 -3.31 9.77 -25.20
N ARG A 54 -4.46 9.96 -25.84
CA ARG A 54 -4.69 9.62 -27.25
C ARG A 54 -5.14 10.86 -28.03
N ARG A 55 -4.36 11.23 -29.05
CA ARG A 55 -4.74 12.23 -30.03
C ARG A 55 -5.49 11.58 -31.18
N LEU A 56 -6.63 12.17 -31.57
CA LEU A 56 -7.40 11.76 -32.72
C LEU A 56 -7.67 12.97 -33.61
N ARG A 57 -7.72 12.74 -34.92
CA ARG A 57 -8.20 13.76 -35.86
C ARG A 57 -9.45 13.25 -36.55
N THR A 58 -10.50 14.05 -36.52
CA THR A 58 -11.83 13.70 -37.01
C THR A 58 -12.37 14.71 -38.03
N GLY A 59 -13.44 14.33 -38.74
CA GLY A 59 -14.01 15.06 -39.87
C GLY A 59 -13.38 14.69 -41.23
N ASP A 60 -14.05 15.09 -42.32
CA ASP A 60 -13.74 14.68 -43.71
C ASP A 60 -12.32 15.04 -44.16
N SER A 61 -11.73 16.11 -43.60
CA SER A 61 -10.34 16.54 -43.85
C SER A 61 -9.42 16.39 -42.63
N ARG A 62 -9.81 15.61 -41.61
CA ARG A 62 -9.07 15.49 -40.33
C ARG A 62 -8.82 16.85 -39.66
N GLN A 63 -9.80 17.74 -39.80
CA GLN A 63 -9.72 19.14 -39.42
C GLN A 63 -9.95 19.39 -37.94
N HIS A 64 -10.67 18.48 -37.25
CA HIS A 64 -10.91 18.58 -35.82
C HIS A 64 -9.94 17.70 -35.06
N GLU A 65 -9.06 18.29 -34.25
CA GLU A 65 -8.18 17.54 -33.36
C GLU A 65 -8.86 17.35 -32.00
N LEU A 66 -8.76 16.13 -31.47
CA LEU A 66 -9.36 15.68 -30.22
C LEU A 66 -8.28 15.07 -29.34
N LEU A 67 -8.38 15.31 -28.04
CA LEU A 67 -7.52 14.67 -27.03
C LEU A 67 -8.39 13.86 -26.08
N ILE A 68 -8.11 12.57 -25.97
CA ILE A 68 -8.76 11.66 -25.01
C ILE A 68 -7.73 11.29 -23.96
N VAL A 69 -8.08 11.50 -22.69
CA VAL A 69 -7.18 11.27 -21.56
C VAL A 69 -7.89 10.48 -20.48
N HIS A 70 -7.27 9.40 -20.02
CA HIS A 70 -7.78 8.58 -18.92
C HIS A 70 -6.62 7.87 -18.20
N LEU A 71 -6.86 7.46 -16.96
CA LEU A 71 -5.97 6.55 -16.25
C LEU A 71 -6.37 5.11 -16.57
N GLN A 72 -5.40 4.30 -16.99
CA GLN A 72 -5.60 2.88 -17.26
C GLN A 72 -6.01 2.15 -15.98
N GLY A 73 -6.89 1.16 -16.10
CA GLY A 73 -7.35 0.36 -14.97
C GLY A 73 -8.32 1.06 -14.00
N LEU A 74 -8.65 2.34 -14.20
CA LEU A 74 -9.78 3.00 -13.52
C LEU A 74 -11.04 3.10 -14.38
N VAL A 75 -10.87 3.09 -15.71
CA VAL A 75 -11.94 3.19 -16.69
C VAL A 75 -12.24 1.85 -17.34
N ASP A 76 -13.41 1.72 -17.95
CA ASP A 76 -13.74 0.60 -18.81
C ASP A 76 -13.14 0.82 -20.21
N ASP A 77 -12.07 0.10 -20.54
CA ASP A 77 -11.36 0.24 -21.82
C ASP A 77 -12.24 -0.09 -23.04
N TRP A 78 -13.20 -1.00 -22.89
CA TRP A 78 -14.15 -1.34 -23.95
C TRP A 78 -15.10 -0.18 -24.20
N LEU A 79 -15.62 0.43 -23.13
CA LEU A 79 -16.51 1.58 -23.22
C LEU A 79 -15.77 2.82 -23.76
N VAL A 80 -14.53 3.06 -23.35
CA VAL A 80 -13.70 4.13 -23.92
C VAL A 80 -13.48 3.90 -25.41
N SER A 81 -13.15 2.68 -25.82
CA SER A 81 -12.84 2.37 -27.22
C SER A 81 -14.07 2.39 -28.13
N ASN A 82 -15.15 1.71 -27.74
CA ASN A 82 -16.34 1.55 -28.59
C ASN A 82 -17.37 2.67 -28.44
N SER A 83 -17.38 3.39 -27.33
CA SER A 83 -18.38 4.44 -27.10
C SER A 83 -17.79 5.83 -27.27
N ILE A 84 -16.57 6.07 -26.79
CA ILE A 84 -15.94 7.40 -26.88
C ILE A 84 -15.15 7.52 -28.19
N ILE A 85 -14.14 6.67 -28.40
CA ILE A 85 -13.24 6.75 -29.56
C ILE A 85 -14.01 6.52 -30.88
N GLN A 86 -14.87 5.51 -30.94
CA GLN A 86 -15.64 5.22 -32.14
C GLN A 86 -16.59 6.37 -32.51
N LYS A 87 -17.34 6.93 -31.55
CA LYS A 87 -18.24 8.06 -31.80
C LYS A 87 -17.48 9.33 -32.15
N ALA A 88 -16.33 9.57 -31.51
CA ALA A 88 -15.43 10.66 -31.85
C ALA A 88 -14.91 10.56 -33.30
N THR A 89 -14.71 9.34 -33.80
CA THR A 89 -14.28 9.09 -35.19
C THR A 89 -15.43 9.23 -36.19
N GLN A 90 -16.65 8.97 -35.76
CA GLN A 90 -17.88 9.03 -36.58
C GLN A 90 -18.51 10.44 -36.65
N LEU A 91 -17.82 11.49 -36.20
CA LEU A 91 -18.32 12.87 -36.35
C LEU A 91 -18.76 13.11 -37.80
N GLY A 92 -20.00 13.61 -37.94
CA GLY A 92 -20.62 13.81 -39.25
C GLY A 92 -19.78 14.68 -40.18
N ARG A 93 -19.76 14.31 -41.47
CA ARG A 93 -19.00 14.97 -42.55
C ARG A 93 -19.32 16.46 -42.73
N GLU A 94 -20.44 16.94 -42.20
CA GLU A 94 -20.96 18.30 -42.40
C GLU A 94 -20.51 19.30 -41.31
N ILE A 95 -19.85 18.84 -40.24
CA ILE A 95 -19.46 19.70 -39.13
C ILE A 95 -18.16 20.44 -39.46
N ARG A 96 -18.27 21.74 -39.72
CA ARG A 96 -17.12 22.62 -40.01
C ARG A 96 -16.66 23.45 -38.82
N ASP A 97 -17.57 23.75 -37.89
CA ASP A 97 -17.29 24.56 -36.71
C ASP A 97 -16.91 23.68 -35.51
N GLU A 98 -15.84 24.05 -34.80
CA GLU A 98 -15.36 23.37 -33.60
C GLU A 98 -16.45 23.38 -32.51
N GLN A 99 -17.20 24.49 -32.40
CA GLN A 99 -18.23 24.63 -31.38
C GLN A 99 -19.44 23.72 -31.64
N GLN A 100 -19.78 23.50 -32.91
CA GLN A 100 -20.76 22.50 -33.32
C GLN A 100 -20.23 21.07 -33.10
N ALA A 101 -18.94 20.82 -33.39
CA ALA A 101 -18.31 19.53 -33.13
C ALA A 101 -18.40 19.14 -31.65
N PHE A 102 -18.15 20.07 -30.74
CA PHE A 102 -18.25 19.84 -29.30
C PHE A 102 -19.68 19.55 -28.83
N GLN A 103 -20.68 20.27 -29.35
CA GLN A 103 -22.07 20.03 -28.99
C GLN A 103 -22.56 18.66 -29.53
N VAL A 104 -22.26 18.35 -30.79
CA VAL A 104 -22.62 17.05 -31.38
C VAL A 104 -21.92 15.90 -30.64
N LEU A 105 -20.64 16.06 -30.29
CA LEU A 105 -19.92 15.10 -29.46
C LEU A 105 -20.61 14.88 -28.13
N ARG A 106 -20.86 15.96 -27.38
CA ARG A 106 -21.53 15.90 -26.10
C ARG A 106 -22.87 15.17 -26.20
N ASP A 107 -23.71 15.57 -27.14
CA ASP A 107 -25.05 14.99 -27.29
C ASP A 107 -24.98 13.52 -27.74
N SER A 108 -24.00 13.16 -28.59
CA SER A 108 -23.76 11.77 -29.00
C SER A 108 -23.23 10.89 -27.86
N LEU A 109 -22.42 11.44 -26.96
CA LEU A 109 -21.84 10.74 -25.81
C LEU A 109 -22.85 10.61 -24.67
N LEU A 110 -23.74 11.60 -24.49
CA LEU A 110 -24.87 11.54 -23.55
C LEU A 110 -25.81 10.35 -23.81
N THR A 111 -25.84 9.82 -25.04
CA THR A 111 -26.62 8.61 -25.34
C THR A 111 -26.02 7.31 -24.77
N VAL A 112 -24.76 7.34 -24.33
CA VAL A 112 -24.04 6.13 -23.87
C VAL A 112 -23.57 6.25 -22.43
N THR A 113 -23.18 7.44 -22.00
CA THR A 113 -22.56 7.69 -20.68
C THR A 113 -23.01 9.02 -20.12
N GLN A 114 -22.94 9.20 -18.80
CA GLN A 114 -23.08 10.52 -18.20
C GLN A 114 -21.88 11.38 -18.58
N VAL A 115 -22.16 12.58 -19.10
CA VAL A 115 -21.15 13.54 -19.56
C VAL A 115 -21.33 14.84 -18.81
N GLU A 116 -20.24 15.36 -18.27
CA GLU A 116 -20.19 16.65 -17.58
C GLU A 116 -19.25 17.59 -18.33
N VAL A 117 -19.64 18.86 -18.46
CA VAL A 117 -18.80 19.87 -19.09
C VAL A 117 -17.90 20.49 -18.04
N VAL A 118 -16.59 20.50 -18.30
CA VAL A 118 -15.57 21.02 -17.40
C VAL A 118 -14.86 22.19 -18.07
N THR A 119 -14.67 23.28 -17.33
CA THR A 119 -14.01 24.51 -17.86
C THR A 119 -12.67 24.80 -17.19
N GLY A 120 -12.48 24.32 -15.95
CA GLY A 120 -11.23 24.47 -15.20
C GLY A 120 -10.27 23.32 -15.44
N ALA A 121 -8.98 23.62 -15.58
CA ALA A 121 -7.94 22.60 -15.74
C ALA A 121 -7.83 21.72 -14.48
N TYR A 122 -7.87 22.33 -13.28
CA TYR A 122 -7.87 21.59 -12.02
C TYR A 122 -9.03 20.61 -11.91
N GLU A 123 -10.25 21.06 -12.23
CA GLU A 123 -11.42 20.19 -12.19
C GLU A 123 -11.26 18.99 -13.13
N LEU A 124 -10.74 19.20 -14.34
CA LEU A 124 -10.48 18.11 -15.29
C LEU A 124 -9.48 17.10 -14.71
N VAL A 125 -8.36 17.59 -14.17
CA VAL A 125 -7.33 16.74 -13.54
C VAL A 125 -7.91 15.94 -12.38
N THR A 126 -8.66 16.57 -11.47
CA THR A 126 -9.31 15.88 -10.34
C THR A 126 -10.30 14.82 -10.82
N ARG A 127 -11.07 15.11 -11.86
CA ARG A 127 -12.03 14.15 -12.43
C ARG A 127 -11.35 12.98 -13.11
N ILE A 128 -10.24 13.19 -13.81
CA ILE A 128 -9.43 12.10 -14.39
C ILE A 128 -8.79 11.25 -13.28
N ALA A 129 -8.23 11.88 -12.24
CA ALA A 129 -7.69 11.18 -11.06
C ALA A 129 -8.75 10.36 -10.32
N ALA A 130 -10.03 10.77 -10.41
CA ALA A 130 -11.16 10.02 -9.88
C ALA A 130 -11.63 8.85 -10.76
N GLY A 131 -10.99 8.59 -11.90
CA GLY A 131 -11.30 7.49 -12.81
C GLY A 131 -12.31 7.82 -13.91
N ASN A 132 -12.41 9.09 -14.32
CA ASN A 132 -13.21 9.49 -15.48
C ASN A 132 -12.34 9.64 -16.74
N CYS A 133 -12.99 9.63 -17.90
CA CYS A 133 -12.34 9.88 -19.18
C CYS A 133 -12.56 11.34 -19.62
N GLY A 134 -11.48 12.10 -19.78
CA GLY A 134 -11.50 13.44 -20.32
C GLY A 134 -11.43 13.44 -21.85
N LEU A 135 -12.26 14.27 -22.49
CA LEU A 135 -12.25 14.52 -23.94
C LEU A 135 -12.18 16.03 -24.18
N LEU A 136 -11.17 16.48 -24.91
CA LEU A 136 -10.96 17.88 -25.30
C LEU A 136 -11.04 18.02 -26.82
N VAL A 137 -11.55 19.16 -27.28
CA VAL A 137 -11.64 19.53 -28.70
C VAL A 137 -10.78 20.75 -28.93
N ASN A 138 -9.97 20.76 -29.99
CA ASN A 138 -9.13 21.91 -30.32
C ASN A 138 -9.98 23.16 -30.59
N GLY A 139 -9.46 24.31 -30.17
CA GLY A 139 -10.10 25.61 -30.29
C GLY A 139 -11.12 25.96 -29.19
N ILE A 140 -11.44 25.02 -28.30
CA ILE A 140 -12.47 25.18 -27.27
C ILE A 140 -11.86 25.18 -25.87
N ALA A 141 -12.17 26.21 -25.09
CA ALA A 141 -11.74 26.36 -23.70
C ALA A 141 -12.66 25.57 -22.73
N ALA A 142 -13.08 24.37 -23.11
CA ALA A 142 -13.94 23.48 -22.33
C ALA A 142 -13.69 22.02 -22.73
N GLY A 143 -13.80 21.12 -21.76
CA GLY A 143 -13.70 19.68 -21.93
C GLY A 143 -14.99 18.95 -21.58
N LEU A 144 -15.09 17.72 -22.05
CA LEU A 144 -16.12 16.77 -21.69
C LEU A 144 -15.51 15.71 -20.77
N CYS A 145 -16.10 15.54 -19.59
CA CYS A 145 -15.76 14.47 -18.67
C CYS A 145 -16.81 13.37 -18.77
N CYS A 146 -16.42 12.22 -19.32
CA CYS A 146 -17.28 11.06 -19.48
C CYS A 146 -17.09 10.12 -18.28
N ILE A 147 -18.19 9.81 -17.60
CA ILE A 147 -18.19 8.87 -16.48
C ILE A 147 -18.26 7.45 -17.05
N VAL A 148 -17.12 6.77 -17.03
CA VAL A 148 -16.91 5.43 -17.58
C VAL A 148 -16.30 4.49 -16.54
N PRO A 149 -17.01 4.24 -15.42
CA PRO A 149 -16.45 3.51 -14.29
C PRO A 149 -16.09 2.09 -14.73
N GLY A 150 -14.82 1.72 -14.54
CA GLY A 150 -14.34 0.40 -14.87
C GLY A 150 -13.14 -0.02 -14.04
N GLY A 151 -12.16 -0.60 -14.71
CA GLY A 151 -11.03 -1.27 -14.08
C GLY A 151 -11.29 -2.75 -13.82
N GLU A 152 -10.20 -3.53 -13.88
CA GLU A 152 -10.27 -4.98 -13.68
C GLU A 152 -11.01 -5.32 -12.38
N ARG A 153 -11.99 -6.22 -12.52
CA ARG A 153 -12.73 -6.88 -11.44
C ARG A 153 -12.40 -8.37 -11.43
N ARG A 154 -11.13 -8.77 -11.67
CA ARG A 154 -10.74 -10.06 -11.10
C ARG A 154 -11.08 -10.00 -9.61
N ALA A 155 -11.57 -11.12 -9.07
CA ALA A 155 -11.88 -11.20 -7.66
C ALA A 155 -10.63 -10.76 -6.90
N VAL A 156 -10.69 -9.56 -6.33
CA VAL A 156 -9.66 -9.11 -5.41
C VAL A 156 -9.92 -9.95 -4.19
N ASP A 157 -9.07 -10.95 -3.98
CA ASP A 157 -9.23 -11.90 -2.91
C ASP A 157 -8.76 -11.30 -1.57
N ASP A 158 -9.22 -11.92 -0.50
CA ASP A 158 -8.82 -11.55 0.86
C ASP A 158 -7.29 -11.69 0.99
N PRO A 159 -6.57 -10.70 1.57
CA PRO A 159 -5.13 -10.81 1.79
C PRO A 159 -4.88 -12.01 2.70
N ILE A 160 -4.27 -13.05 2.13
CA ILE A 160 -4.11 -14.31 2.81
C ILE A 160 -3.19 -14.08 4.00
N ASN A 161 -2.04 -13.44 3.82
CA ASN A 161 -1.04 -13.32 4.89
C ASN A 161 -1.32 -12.21 5.91
N GLU A 162 -2.27 -11.31 5.63
CA GLU A 162 -2.69 -10.25 6.57
C GLU A 162 -4.22 -10.20 6.75
N PRO A 163 -4.84 -11.26 7.31
CA PRO A 163 -6.28 -11.30 7.51
C PRO A 163 -6.71 -10.30 8.57
N VAL A 164 -7.87 -9.69 8.36
CA VAL A 164 -8.43 -8.71 9.31
C VAL A 164 -9.85 -9.06 9.69
N VAL A 165 -10.17 -8.85 10.97
CA VAL A 165 -11.52 -8.88 11.51
C VAL A 165 -12.28 -7.64 11.03
N ARG A 166 -11.61 -6.49 10.94
CA ARG A 166 -12.21 -5.21 10.56
C ARG A 166 -11.33 -4.41 9.61
N GLY A 167 -11.93 -3.93 8.51
CA GLY A 167 -11.27 -3.12 7.49
C GLY A 167 -11.52 -3.65 6.08
N PRO A 168 -10.92 -3.04 5.05
CA PRO A 168 -10.92 -3.58 3.70
C PRO A 168 -10.32 -4.98 3.68
N ARG A 169 -10.91 -5.87 2.87
CA ARG A 169 -10.36 -7.20 2.60
C ARG A 169 -9.75 -7.30 1.21
N GLU A 170 -9.43 -6.19 0.59
CA GLU A 170 -8.77 -6.21 -0.70
C GLU A 170 -7.28 -6.48 -0.48
N GLY A 171 -6.75 -7.56 -1.05
CA GLY A 171 -5.31 -7.82 -1.18
C GLY A 171 -4.78 -7.35 -2.54
N PHE A 172 -3.47 -7.10 -2.62
CA PHE A 172 -2.77 -7.04 -3.89
C PHE A 172 -2.76 -8.42 -4.58
N THR A 173 -2.56 -8.39 -5.89
CA THR A 173 -2.49 -9.57 -6.75
C THR A 173 -1.14 -9.63 -7.44
N GLU A 174 -0.87 -10.67 -8.23
CA GLU A 174 0.37 -10.79 -8.99
C GLU A 174 0.43 -9.82 -10.18
N SER A 175 -0.68 -9.17 -10.56
CA SER A 175 -0.71 -8.24 -11.70
C SER A 175 -0.33 -6.82 -11.29
N LEU A 176 0.77 -6.30 -11.87
CA LEU A 176 1.22 -4.93 -11.61
C LEU A 176 0.15 -3.88 -11.92
N HIS A 177 -0.53 -4.00 -13.06
CA HIS A 177 -1.56 -3.04 -13.48
C HIS A 177 -2.80 -3.05 -12.56
N VAL A 178 -3.19 -4.22 -12.05
CA VAL A 178 -4.27 -4.32 -11.05
C VAL A 178 -3.86 -3.61 -9.77
N ASN A 179 -2.64 -3.84 -9.30
CA ASN A 179 -2.14 -3.24 -8.06
C ASN A 179 -2.05 -1.72 -8.14
N ILE A 180 -1.60 -1.17 -9.28
CA ILE A 180 -1.63 0.28 -9.55
C ILE A 180 -3.07 0.82 -9.49
N SER A 181 -4.01 0.10 -10.09
CA SER A 181 -5.43 0.48 -10.08
C SER A 181 -6.03 0.48 -8.67
N LEU A 182 -5.66 -0.49 -7.82
CA LEU A 182 -6.06 -0.54 -6.41
C LEU A 182 -5.55 0.69 -5.64
N LEU A 183 -4.31 1.11 -5.88
CA LEU A 183 -3.74 2.31 -5.27
C LEU A 183 -4.44 3.59 -5.75
N ARG A 184 -4.67 3.72 -7.07
CA ARG A 184 -5.39 4.87 -7.65
C ARG A 184 -6.83 4.99 -7.17
N ARG A 185 -7.53 3.88 -6.90
CA ARG A 185 -8.87 3.91 -6.32
C ARG A 185 -8.88 4.51 -4.91
N ARG A 186 -7.81 4.29 -4.14
CA ARG A 186 -7.64 4.82 -2.77
C ARG A 186 -7.10 6.26 -2.76
N ILE A 187 -6.13 6.57 -3.61
CA ILE A 187 -5.48 7.89 -3.71
C ILE A 187 -5.90 8.54 -5.04
N LYS A 188 -6.91 9.41 -4.96
CA LYS A 188 -7.43 10.17 -6.11
C LYS A 188 -6.72 11.50 -6.29
N ASP A 189 -5.40 11.46 -6.23
CA ASP A 189 -4.53 12.62 -6.36
C ASP A 189 -3.67 12.49 -7.62
N SER A 190 -3.54 13.57 -8.39
CA SER A 190 -2.71 13.59 -9.59
C SER A 190 -1.22 13.48 -9.28
N ASN A 191 -0.79 13.91 -8.10
CA ASN A 191 0.60 13.86 -7.64
C ASN A 191 1.09 12.45 -7.31
N LEU A 192 0.19 11.46 -7.22
CA LEU A 192 0.59 10.06 -7.18
C LEU A 192 1.19 9.67 -8.54
N ARG A 193 2.48 9.34 -8.53
CA ARG A 193 3.28 8.94 -9.70
C ARG A 193 3.57 7.45 -9.65
N PHE A 194 3.66 6.83 -10.82
CA PHE A 194 4.15 5.47 -11.00
C PHE A 194 5.25 5.49 -12.06
N GLU A 195 6.50 5.34 -11.64
CA GLU A 195 7.66 5.23 -12.54
C GLU A 195 7.94 3.75 -12.86
N GLN A 196 7.90 3.41 -14.14
CA GLN A 196 8.15 2.04 -14.60
C GLN A 196 9.65 1.80 -14.85
N GLN A 197 10.13 0.64 -14.42
CA GLN A 197 11.46 0.12 -14.70
C GLN A 197 11.38 -1.38 -15.04
N GLN A 198 12.37 -1.90 -15.77
CA GLN A 198 12.50 -3.34 -16.05
C GLN A 198 13.78 -3.87 -15.41
N ILE A 199 13.67 -4.99 -14.69
CA ILE A 199 14.79 -5.65 -14.02
C ILE A 199 14.85 -7.12 -14.41
N GLY A 200 16.06 -7.66 -14.51
CA GLY A 200 16.30 -9.07 -14.89
C GLY A 200 16.76 -9.21 -16.34
N ARG A 201 17.91 -9.86 -16.55
CA ARG A 201 18.50 -10.05 -17.89
C ARG A 201 17.63 -10.93 -18.79
N ILE A 202 17.00 -11.95 -18.21
CA ILE A 202 16.14 -12.92 -18.89
C ILE A 202 14.66 -12.59 -18.65
N SER A 203 14.27 -12.39 -17.40
CA SER A 203 12.85 -12.20 -17.06
C SER A 203 12.28 -10.87 -17.55
N LYS A 204 13.10 -9.81 -17.60
CA LYS A 204 12.68 -8.43 -17.92
C LYS A 204 11.41 -8.02 -17.16
N THR A 205 11.38 -8.36 -15.88
CA THR A 205 10.23 -8.17 -15.00
C THR A 205 9.95 -6.69 -14.82
N GLU A 206 8.68 -6.30 -14.98
CA GLU A 206 8.26 -4.92 -14.80
C GLU A 206 8.12 -4.58 -13.32
N ILE A 207 8.60 -3.40 -12.94
CA ILE A 207 8.55 -2.85 -11.59
C ILE A 207 8.02 -1.43 -11.68
N ALA A 208 7.11 -1.07 -10.77
CA ALA A 208 6.64 0.30 -10.63
C ALA A 208 7.08 0.87 -9.29
N VAL A 209 7.74 2.03 -9.32
CA VAL A 209 8.02 2.84 -8.13
C VAL A 209 6.89 3.85 -7.98
N ALA A 210 6.12 3.71 -6.89
CA ALA A 210 5.00 4.58 -6.56
C ALA A 210 5.37 5.55 -5.43
N TYR A 211 5.04 6.83 -5.61
CA TYR A 211 5.26 7.87 -4.61
C TYR A 211 4.34 9.08 -4.87
N ILE A 212 4.11 9.90 -3.85
CA ILE A 212 3.33 11.15 -3.99
C ILE A 212 4.31 12.33 -4.08
N THR A 213 4.30 13.01 -5.22
CA THR A 213 5.15 14.19 -5.46
C THR A 213 4.77 15.30 -4.48
N GLY A 214 5.78 15.94 -3.85
CA GLY A 214 5.58 16.98 -2.84
C GLY A 214 5.31 16.47 -1.42
N THR A 215 5.01 15.18 -1.25
CA THR A 215 4.91 14.52 0.07
C THR A 215 6.13 13.64 0.33
N ALA A 216 6.56 12.86 -0.66
CA ALA A 216 7.75 12.02 -0.55
C ALA A 216 9.03 12.85 -0.62
N ASP A 217 10.06 12.45 0.15
CA ASP A 217 11.39 13.05 0.02
C ASP A 217 12.05 12.58 -1.28
N GLU A 218 12.31 13.52 -2.18
CA GLU A 218 13.01 13.31 -3.46
C GLU A 218 14.38 12.64 -3.33
N ARG A 219 15.03 12.71 -2.15
CA ARG A 219 16.26 11.96 -1.87
C ARG A 219 15.99 10.46 -1.79
N ILE A 220 14.91 10.07 -1.11
CA ILE A 220 14.51 8.66 -0.95
C ILE A 220 14.09 8.10 -2.31
N VAL A 221 13.25 8.82 -3.07
CA VAL A 221 12.83 8.40 -4.42
C VAL A 221 14.03 8.19 -5.33
N ARG A 222 15.00 9.11 -5.32
CA ARG A 222 16.23 8.98 -6.12
C ARG A 222 17.10 7.81 -5.67
N GLU A 223 17.23 7.57 -4.37
CA GLU A 223 18.01 6.44 -3.85
C GLU A 223 17.39 5.10 -4.26
N VAL A 224 16.06 4.95 -4.12
CA VAL A 224 15.33 3.76 -4.58
C VAL A 224 15.57 3.54 -6.07
N ARG A 225 15.42 4.59 -6.89
CA ARG A 225 15.67 4.52 -8.34
C ARG A 225 17.09 4.07 -8.67
N GLN A 226 18.08 4.59 -7.95
CA GLN A 226 19.49 4.23 -8.16
C GLN A 226 19.78 2.79 -7.76
N ARG A 227 19.18 2.29 -6.67
CA ARG A 227 19.36 0.90 -6.23
C ARG A 227 18.73 -0.09 -7.19
N LEU A 228 17.48 0.15 -7.57
CA LEU A 228 16.79 -0.66 -8.57
C LEU A 228 17.59 -0.73 -9.88
N ALA A 229 18.13 0.40 -10.34
CA ALA A 229 18.95 0.43 -11.55
C ALA A 229 20.29 -0.33 -11.46
N ARG A 230 20.79 -0.61 -10.25
CA ARG A 230 22.04 -1.38 -10.03
C ARG A 230 21.81 -2.88 -9.93
N ILE A 231 20.56 -3.33 -9.86
CA ILE A 231 20.23 -4.75 -9.75
C ILE A 231 20.61 -5.45 -11.06
N ASP A 232 21.56 -6.38 -10.97
CA ASP A 232 21.97 -7.24 -12.08
C ASP A 232 21.78 -8.72 -11.72
N ILE A 233 20.58 -9.24 -12.01
CA ILE A 233 20.21 -10.64 -11.84
C ILE A 233 19.63 -11.20 -13.14
N ASP A 234 19.69 -12.52 -13.32
CA ASP A 234 19.16 -13.16 -14.52
C ASP A 234 17.63 -13.15 -14.54
N PHE A 235 17.01 -13.48 -13.41
CA PHE A 235 15.57 -13.74 -13.33
C PHE A 235 15.03 -13.30 -11.97
N VAL A 236 14.04 -12.40 -11.98
CA VAL A 236 13.29 -12.00 -10.78
C VAL A 236 12.13 -12.98 -10.59
N GLN A 237 12.13 -13.73 -9.49
CA GLN A 237 11.06 -14.68 -9.13
C GLN A 237 9.96 -14.01 -8.30
N GLU A 238 10.35 -13.19 -7.33
CA GLU A 238 9.44 -12.56 -6.38
C GLU A 238 10.04 -11.24 -5.86
N SER A 239 9.20 -10.37 -5.31
CA SER A 239 9.61 -9.11 -4.67
C SER A 239 10.62 -9.30 -3.54
N GLY A 240 10.68 -10.46 -2.87
CA GLY A 240 11.68 -10.74 -1.84
C GLY A 240 13.13 -10.67 -2.32
N GLN A 241 13.41 -11.00 -3.59
CA GLN A 241 14.76 -10.83 -4.15
C GLN A 241 15.10 -9.35 -4.34
N ILE A 242 14.11 -8.54 -4.70
CA ILE A 242 14.30 -7.09 -4.81
C ILE A 242 14.50 -6.49 -3.42
N GLU A 243 13.73 -6.95 -2.42
CA GLU A 243 13.84 -6.55 -1.01
C GLU A 243 15.30 -6.67 -0.52
N GLU A 244 15.92 -7.84 -0.70
CA GLU A 244 17.30 -8.10 -0.29
C GLU A 244 18.32 -7.20 -1.05
N LEU A 245 18.09 -6.97 -2.34
CA LEU A 245 19.04 -6.24 -3.19
C LEU A 245 18.96 -4.71 -3.04
N ILE A 246 17.85 -4.17 -2.52
CA ILE A 246 17.69 -2.74 -2.24
C ILE A 246 17.96 -2.37 -0.78
N GLU A 247 18.18 -3.35 0.10
CA GLU A 247 18.30 -3.14 1.54
C GLU A 247 19.56 -2.32 1.92
N ASP A 248 19.42 -1.38 2.87
CA ASP A 248 20.53 -0.54 3.35
C ASP A 248 21.58 -1.32 4.14
N SER A 249 21.12 -2.28 4.92
CA SER A 249 21.94 -2.97 5.91
C SER A 249 21.49 -4.42 5.98
N PRO A 250 22.01 -5.29 5.10
CA PRO A 250 21.57 -6.70 5.02
C PRO A 250 21.89 -7.50 6.30
N PHE A 251 22.75 -6.97 7.17
CA PHE A 251 23.05 -7.56 8.48
C PHE A 251 22.28 -6.90 9.64
N SER A 252 21.41 -5.93 9.35
CA SER A 252 20.55 -5.33 10.36
C SER A 252 19.50 -6.33 10.82
N ILE A 253 19.30 -6.42 12.14
CA ILE A 253 18.22 -7.22 12.72
C ILE A 253 16.84 -6.59 12.42
N PHE A 254 16.81 -5.27 12.19
CA PHE A 254 15.62 -4.55 11.79
C PHE A 254 15.65 -4.29 10.28
N PRO A 255 14.72 -4.87 9.52
CA PRO A 255 14.71 -4.70 8.08
C PRO A 255 14.34 -3.26 7.72
N SER A 256 15.04 -2.67 6.74
CA SER A 256 14.78 -1.29 6.27
C SER A 256 13.68 -1.19 5.20
N VAL A 257 13.12 -2.34 4.83
CA VAL A 257 12.01 -2.50 3.89
C VAL A 257 10.85 -3.18 4.62
N PHE A 258 9.62 -2.74 4.36
CA PHE A 258 8.42 -3.36 4.91
C PHE A 258 7.57 -3.93 3.78
N ARG A 259 7.31 -5.24 3.78
CA ARG A 259 6.44 -5.89 2.79
C ARG A 259 5.00 -5.99 3.28
N THR A 260 4.04 -5.77 2.39
CA THR A 260 2.61 -5.93 2.69
C THR A 260 1.81 -6.37 1.48
N GLU A 261 0.78 -7.18 1.72
CA GLU A 261 -0.22 -7.54 0.69
C GLU A 261 -1.38 -6.53 0.65
N ARG A 262 -1.39 -5.53 1.52
CA ARG A 262 -2.56 -4.70 1.74
C ARG A 262 -2.46 -3.33 1.05
N PRO A 263 -3.37 -2.99 0.12
CA PRO A 263 -3.36 -1.70 -0.56
C PRO A 263 -3.70 -0.51 0.35
N ASP A 264 -4.45 -0.73 1.43
CA ASP A 264 -4.76 0.33 2.40
C ASP A 264 -3.52 0.79 3.17
N ARG A 265 -2.66 -0.15 3.60
CA ARG A 265 -1.39 0.14 4.26
C ARG A 265 -0.43 0.89 3.35
N VAL A 266 -0.33 0.47 2.09
CA VAL A 266 0.51 1.16 1.10
C VAL A 266 -0.02 2.56 0.84
N ALA A 267 -1.33 2.74 0.68
CA ALA A 267 -1.90 4.06 0.47
C ALA A 267 -1.62 5.02 1.65
N GLN A 268 -1.73 4.52 2.89
CA GLN A 268 -1.37 5.30 4.07
C GLN A 268 0.14 5.63 4.09
N ALA A 269 1.00 4.65 3.82
CA ALA A 269 2.44 4.87 3.79
C ALA A 269 2.88 5.89 2.73
N LEU A 270 2.27 5.87 1.55
CA LEU A 270 2.47 6.87 0.49
C LEU A 270 2.04 8.26 0.95
N ALA A 271 0.89 8.36 1.65
CA ALA A 271 0.41 9.62 2.23
C ALA A 271 1.31 10.15 3.37
N GLU A 272 2.04 9.27 4.05
CA GLU A 272 3.07 9.62 5.04
C GLU A 272 4.43 9.99 4.40
N GLY A 273 4.53 9.96 3.07
CA GLY A 273 5.74 10.35 2.33
C GLY A 273 6.74 9.22 2.09
N ARG A 274 6.35 7.95 2.31
CA ARG A 274 7.16 6.79 1.94
C ARG A 274 7.03 6.48 0.45
N VAL A 275 7.94 5.65 -0.05
CA VAL A 275 7.97 5.14 -1.42
C VAL A 275 7.55 3.67 -1.42
N ALA A 276 6.75 3.27 -2.41
CA ALA A 276 6.35 1.89 -2.61
C ALA A 276 6.96 1.31 -3.89
N VAL A 277 7.42 0.06 -3.86
CA VAL A 277 7.95 -0.68 -5.01
C VAL A 277 7.03 -1.87 -5.26
N LEU A 278 6.40 -1.87 -6.43
CA LEU A 278 5.50 -2.92 -6.90
C LEU A 278 6.23 -3.75 -7.94
N THR A 279 6.16 -5.08 -7.84
CA THR A 279 6.83 -6.00 -8.77
C THR A 279 5.77 -6.84 -9.49
N ASP A 280 5.83 -6.89 -10.81
CA ASP A 280 4.97 -7.78 -11.58
C ASP A 280 5.27 -9.25 -11.27
N GLY A 281 4.23 -10.04 -11.02
CA GLY A 281 4.33 -11.42 -10.56
C GLY A 281 4.33 -11.61 -9.03
N SER A 282 4.25 -10.53 -8.22
CA SER A 282 4.22 -10.63 -6.75
C SER A 282 2.99 -9.95 -6.14
N PRO A 283 2.28 -10.59 -5.20
CA PRO A 283 1.19 -9.97 -4.44
C PRO A 283 1.70 -9.09 -3.29
N PHE A 284 3.01 -8.97 -3.09
CA PHE A 284 3.58 -8.12 -2.04
C PHE A 284 4.12 -6.82 -2.63
N VAL A 285 3.86 -5.73 -1.92
CA VAL A 285 4.43 -4.41 -2.20
C VAL A 285 5.44 -4.06 -1.11
N LEU A 286 6.59 -3.55 -1.53
CA LEU A 286 7.68 -3.15 -0.64
C LEU A 286 7.57 -1.66 -0.31
N LEU A 287 7.58 -1.30 0.96
CA LEU A 287 7.55 0.07 1.46
C LEU A 287 8.92 0.48 2.01
N VAL A 288 9.40 1.64 1.58
CA VAL A 288 10.74 2.16 1.92
C VAL A 288 10.67 3.66 2.24
N PRO A 289 11.38 4.14 3.29
CA PRO A 289 12.02 3.36 4.34
C PRO A 289 10.98 2.81 5.33
N SER A 290 11.25 1.64 5.90
CA SER A 290 10.49 1.13 7.04
C SER A 290 11.01 1.69 8.36
N ASP A 291 10.16 1.69 9.37
CA ASP A 291 10.54 1.96 10.75
C ASP A 291 9.87 0.97 11.70
N ILE A 292 10.38 0.86 12.94
CA ILE A 292 9.93 -0.10 13.94
C ILE A 292 8.41 0.03 14.22
N SER A 293 7.83 1.22 14.11
CA SER A 293 6.41 1.42 14.35
C SER A 293 5.54 0.72 13.31
N MET A 294 6.02 0.54 12.08
CA MET A 294 5.30 -0.20 11.03
C MET A 294 5.13 -1.68 11.40
N PHE A 295 6.12 -2.29 12.06
CA PHE A 295 6.07 -3.68 12.53
C PHE A 295 5.23 -3.84 13.80
N LEU A 296 5.14 -2.78 14.61
CA LEU A 296 4.36 -2.77 15.85
C LEU A 296 2.94 -2.23 15.67
N ALA A 297 2.54 -1.83 14.46
CA ALA A 297 1.20 -1.35 14.14
C ALA A 297 0.48 -2.33 13.20
N SER A 298 -0.81 -2.54 13.43
CA SER A 298 -1.71 -3.21 12.47
C SER A 298 -2.50 -2.17 11.67
N ALA A 299 -2.88 -2.50 10.43
CA ALA A 299 -3.81 -1.69 9.64
C ALA A 299 -5.15 -1.51 10.39
N GLU A 300 -5.57 -2.55 11.13
CA GLU A 300 -6.79 -2.55 11.94
C GLU A 300 -6.78 -1.50 13.04
N ASP A 301 -5.60 -1.14 13.55
CA ASP A 301 -5.47 -0.15 14.62
C ASP A 301 -6.04 1.22 14.18
N TYR A 302 -6.10 1.49 12.87
CA TYR A 302 -6.67 2.72 12.30
C TYR A 302 -8.18 2.64 12.03
N TYR A 303 -8.78 1.44 12.06
CA TYR A 303 -10.22 1.24 11.89
C TYR A 303 -10.97 1.15 13.22
N GLU A 304 -10.24 0.95 14.32
CA GLU A 304 -10.77 0.94 15.67
C GLU A 304 -10.77 2.32 16.32
N ARG A 305 -11.52 2.44 17.42
CA ARG A 305 -11.51 3.67 18.21
C ARG A 305 -10.12 3.90 18.82
N PHE A 306 -9.65 5.15 18.77
CA PHE A 306 -8.27 5.48 19.14
C PHE A 306 -7.83 4.95 20.51
N TYR A 307 -8.72 4.92 21.52
CA TYR A 307 -8.38 4.44 22.86
C TYR A 307 -8.20 2.91 22.91
N ILE A 308 -9.00 2.15 22.15
CA ILE A 308 -8.83 0.68 22.03
C ILE A 308 -7.56 0.38 21.25
N ALA A 309 -7.39 1.04 20.11
CA ALA A 309 -6.20 0.87 19.26
C ALA A 309 -4.91 1.21 20.01
N SER A 310 -4.89 2.31 20.78
CA SER A 310 -3.74 2.70 21.58
C SER A 310 -3.44 1.70 22.70
N PHE A 311 -4.49 1.16 23.36
CA PHE A 311 -4.32 0.12 24.37
C PHE A 311 -3.73 -1.17 23.78
N ILE A 312 -4.26 -1.63 22.64
CA ILE A 312 -3.75 -2.82 21.94
C ILE A 312 -2.30 -2.59 21.48
N ARG A 313 -1.98 -1.41 20.95
CA ARG A 313 -0.62 -1.06 20.54
C ARG A 313 0.35 -1.06 21.72
N LEU A 314 -0.06 -0.49 22.86
CA LEU A 314 0.73 -0.52 24.09
C LEU A 314 0.95 -1.96 24.58
N LEU A 315 -0.11 -2.80 24.55
CA LEU A 315 -0.01 -4.21 24.89
C LEU A 315 1.01 -4.90 23.99
N ARG A 316 0.94 -4.69 22.66
CA ARG A 316 1.87 -5.27 21.68
C ARG A 316 3.32 -4.89 21.96
N ILE A 317 3.58 -3.64 22.34
CA ILE A 317 4.91 -3.16 22.75
C ILE A 317 5.37 -3.85 24.03
N ILE A 318 4.53 -3.92 25.06
CA ILE A 318 4.86 -4.57 26.34
C ILE A 318 5.14 -6.06 26.12
N THR A 319 4.28 -6.76 25.37
CA THR A 319 4.46 -8.18 25.08
C THR A 319 5.68 -8.46 24.24
N PHE A 320 6.07 -7.55 23.34
CA PHE A 320 7.33 -7.67 22.59
C PHE A 320 8.53 -7.67 23.54
N PHE A 321 8.59 -6.74 24.51
CA PHE A 321 9.67 -6.72 25.50
C PHE A 321 9.64 -7.93 26.44
N ILE A 322 8.46 -8.36 26.88
CA ILE A 322 8.32 -9.56 27.71
C ILE A 322 8.82 -10.78 26.93
N SER A 323 8.34 -11.01 25.70
CA SER A 323 8.74 -12.16 24.88
C SER A 323 10.25 -12.20 24.64
N LEU A 324 10.88 -11.05 24.43
CA LEU A 324 12.33 -10.96 24.19
C LEU A 324 13.16 -11.19 25.46
N THR A 325 12.70 -10.71 26.61
CA THR A 325 13.51 -10.68 27.85
C THR A 325 13.17 -11.77 28.85
N LEU A 326 11.94 -12.29 28.86
CA LEU A 326 11.45 -13.23 29.86
C LEU A 326 12.25 -14.53 29.92
N PRO A 327 12.61 -15.20 28.80
CA PRO A 327 13.43 -16.42 28.86
C PRO A 327 14.83 -16.16 29.45
N SER A 328 15.44 -15.05 29.04
CA SER A 328 16.76 -14.63 29.55
C SER A 328 16.71 -14.28 31.04
N LEU A 329 15.65 -13.57 31.46
CA LEU A 329 15.42 -13.20 32.86
C LEU A 329 15.17 -14.43 33.74
N TYR A 330 14.39 -15.40 33.24
CA TYR A 330 14.13 -16.67 33.91
C TYR A 330 15.43 -17.42 34.22
N VAL A 331 16.29 -17.59 33.21
CA VAL A 331 17.60 -18.24 33.37
C VAL A 331 18.49 -17.46 34.34
N ALA A 332 18.50 -16.12 34.25
CA ALA A 332 19.33 -15.27 35.11
C ALA A 332 18.93 -15.34 36.59
N VAL A 333 17.63 -15.29 36.90
CA VAL A 333 17.11 -15.36 38.27
C VAL A 333 17.39 -16.73 38.87
N LEU A 334 17.10 -17.82 38.16
CA LEU A 334 17.29 -19.17 38.70
C LEU A 334 18.76 -19.57 38.86
N THR A 335 19.65 -19.02 38.03
CA THR A 335 21.07 -19.41 38.04
C THR A 335 21.91 -18.52 38.94
N PHE A 336 21.62 -17.21 38.98
CA PHE A 336 22.51 -16.23 39.62
C PHE A 336 21.86 -15.42 40.74
N HIS A 337 20.53 -15.24 40.75
CA HIS A 337 19.83 -14.34 41.68
C HIS A 337 18.63 -15.01 42.35
N HIS A 338 18.83 -16.22 42.88
CA HIS A 338 17.77 -16.99 43.55
C HIS A 338 17.14 -16.28 44.77
N GLU A 339 17.85 -15.33 45.37
CA GLU A 339 17.37 -14.50 46.49
C GLU A 339 16.20 -13.58 46.09
N MET A 340 16.00 -13.34 44.79
CA MET A 340 14.86 -12.58 44.28
C MET A 340 13.54 -13.33 44.36
N LEU A 341 13.58 -14.65 44.54
CA LEU A 341 12.39 -15.50 44.63
C LEU A 341 12.01 -15.74 46.09
N PRO A 342 10.70 -15.65 46.43
CA PRO A 342 10.20 -16.16 47.69
C PRO A 342 10.64 -17.61 47.93
N THR A 343 11.07 -17.92 49.15
CA THR A 343 11.65 -19.24 49.49
C THR A 343 10.74 -20.41 49.14
N GLU A 344 9.43 -20.25 49.30
CA GLU A 344 8.42 -21.25 48.92
C GLU A 344 8.42 -21.56 47.41
N LEU A 345 8.56 -20.53 46.56
CA LEU A 345 8.64 -20.69 45.11
C LEU A 345 9.95 -21.34 44.70
N LEU A 346 11.05 -20.97 45.36
CA LEU A 346 12.36 -21.58 45.12
C LEU A 346 12.33 -23.09 45.40
N PHE A 347 11.77 -23.52 46.54
CA PHE A 347 11.66 -24.94 46.87
C PHE A 347 10.76 -25.70 45.89
N SER A 348 9.65 -25.09 45.46
CA SER A 348 8.77 -25.68 44.44
C SER A 348 9.51 -25.89 43.11
N ILE A 349 10.24 -24.89 42.62
CA ILE A 349 11.01 -24.99 41.37
C ILE A 349 12.16 -26.01 41.53
N ALA A 350 12.84 -26.03 42.68
CA ALA A 350 13.90 -27.00 42.95
C ALA A 350 13.37 -28.45 42.94
N ALA A 351 12.19 -28.68 43.53
CA ALA A 351 11.54 -29.98 43.51
C ALA A 351 11.12 -30.39 42.08
N GLN A 352 10.66 -29.45 41.26
CA GLN A 352 10.31 -29.71 39.86
C GLN A 352 11.51 -29.95 38.95
N ARG A 353 12.70 -29.54 39.37
CA ARG A 353 13.98 -29.78 38.68
C ARG A 353 14.70 -31.01 39.20
N ASP A 354 14.14 -31.70 40.21
CA ASP A 354 14.74 -32.91 40.74
C ASP A 354 14.75 -34.01 39.67
N GLY A 355 15.92 -34.60 39.43
CA GLY A 355 16.13 -35.58 38.37
C GLY A 355 16.40 -35.02 36.97
N ILE A 356 16.46 -33.69 36.78
CA ILE A 356 16.81 -33.07 35.49
C ILE A 356 18.32 -32.83 35.45
N PRO A 357 19.06 -33.44 34.49
CA PRO A 357 20.52 -33.38 34.48
C PRO A 357 21.08 -32.08 33.88
N PHE A 358 20.23 -31.21 33.32
CA PHE A 358 20.64 -30.02 32.57
C PHE A 358 20.51 -28.72 33.36
N PRO A 359 21.40 -27.73 33.12
CA PRO A 359 21.24 -26.39 33.64
C PRO A 359 20.08 -25.66 32.93
N ALA A 360 19.50 -24.65 33.59
CA ALA A 360 18.33 -23.93 33.08
C ALA A 360 18.54 -23.31 31.68
N ILE A 361 19.76 -22.90 31.36
CA ILE A 361 20.09 -22.39 30.02
C ILE A 361 19.95 -23.45 28.92
N VAL A 362 20.34 -24.70 29.20
CA VAL A 362 20.22 -25.80 28.23
C VAL A 362 18.76 -26.22 28.09
N GLU A 363 18.02 -26.26 29.19
CA GLU A 363 16.56 -26.47 29.17
C GLU A 363 15.86 -25.41 28.30
N ALA A 364 16.21 -24.13 28.46
CA ALA A 364 15.60 -23.01 27.72
C ALA A 364 15.92 -23.07 26.23
N LEU A 365 17.19 -23.29 25.86
CA LEU A 365 17.59 -23.39 24.46
C LEU A 365 16.96 -24.61 23.77
N LEU A 366 16.81 -25.74 24.47
CA LEU A 366 16.13 -26.92 23.95
C LEU A 366 14.65 -26.61 23.66
N MET A 367 13.97 -25.95 24.61
CA MET A 367 12.56 -25.58 24.43
C MET A 367 12.38 -24.55 23.32
N GLU A 368 13.24 -23.53 23.23
CA GLU A 368 13.22 -22.55 22.15
C GLU A 368 13.34 -23.23 20.78
N LEU A 369 14.27 -24.18 20.65
CA LEU A 369 14.43 -24.99 19.44
C LEU A 369 13.18 -25.81 19.11
N VAL A 370 12.57 -26.46 20.11
CA VAL A 370 11.34 -27.22 19.93
C VAL A 370 10.19 -26.32 19.45
N PHE A 371 10.03 -25.14 20.04
CA PHE A 371 9.00 -24.18 19.64
C PHE A 371 9.24 -23.62 18.23
N GLU A 372 10.49 -23.35 17.85
CA GLU A 372 10.83 -22.93 16.48
C GLU A 372 10.54 -24.03 15.46
N VAL A 373 10.87 -25.29 15.76
CA VAL A 373 10.53 -26.44 14.90
C VAL A 373 9.02 -26.58 14.74
N LEU A 374 8.26 -26.42 15.83
CA LEU A 374 6.79 -26.43 15.79
C LEU A 374 6.22 -25.27 14.99
N ARG A 375 6.79 -24.06 15.14
CA ARG A 375 6.37 -22.87 14.39
C ARG A 375 6.60 -23.06 12.90
N GLU A 376 7.79 -23.52 12.51
CA GLU A 376 8.16 -23.77 11.11
C GLU A 376 7.31 -24.88 10.49
N ALA A 377 7.00 -25.94 11.24
CA ALA A 377 6.06 -26.96 10.79
C ALA A 377 4.63 -26.41 10.65
N GLY A 378 4.21 -25.57 11.59
CA GLY A 378 2.87 -24.98 11.64
C GLY A 378 2.56 -24.07 10.46
N VAL A 379 3.50 -23.21 10.06
CA VAL A 379 3.32 -22.27 8.94
C VAL A 379 3.24 -22.95 7.57
N ARG A 380 3.81 -24.16 7.43
CA ARG A 380 3.75 -24.96 6.19
C ARG A 380 2.50 -25.83 6.08
N LEU A 381 1.73 -25.96 7.15
CA LEU A 381 0.49 -26.73 7.15
C LEU A 381 -0.70 -25.89 6.63
N PRO A 382 -1.71 -26.53 6.02
CA PRO A 382 -2.93 -25.84 5.62
C PRO A 382 -3.56 -25.10 6.80
N ARG A 383 -4.05 -23.87 6.58
CA ARG A 383 -4.59 -22.97 7.62
C ARG A 383 -5.65 -23.58 8.52
N ILE A 384 -6.42 -24.54 8.01
CA ILE A 384 -7.50 -25.22 8.76
C ILE A 384 -6.92 -26.15 9.84
N ILE A 385 -5.73 -26.71 9.61
CA ILE A 385 -5.14 -27.77 10.44
C ILE A 385 -3.90 -27.27 11.20
N GLY A 386 -3.19 -26.26 10.66
CA GLY A 386 -1.98 -25.68 11.24
C GLY A 386 -2.10 -25.29 12.72
N PRO A 387 -3.14 -24.52 13.13
CA PRO A 387 -3.33 -24.15 14.54
C PRO A 387 -3.55 -25.37 15.44
N ALA A 388 -4.37 -26.34 15.02
CA ALA A 388 -4.64 -27.54 15.81
C ALA A 388 -3.38 -28.39 16.01
N VAL A 389 -2.59 -28.59 14.95
CA VAL A 389 -1.32 -29.34 15.02
C VAL A 389 -0.27 -28.58 15.83
N SER A 390 -0.22 -27.25 15.74
CA SER A 390 0.72 -26.45 16.54
C SER A 390 0.38 -26.53 18.04
N ILE A 391 -0.91 -26.45 18.40
CA ILE A 391 -1.37 -26.57 19.79
C ILE A 391 -1.10 -27.98 20.33
N VAL A 392 -1.51 -29.01 19.59
CA VAL A 392 -1.28 -30.41 20.01
C VAL A 392 0.20 -30.73 20.05
N GLY A 393 0.97 -30.25 19.07
CA GLY A 393 2.42 -30.42 19.01
C GLY A 393 3.13 -29.77 20.19
N ALA A 394 2.79 -28.52 20.53
CA ALA A 394 3.35 -27.83 21.68
C ALA A 394 3.02 -28.55 23.00
N LEU A 395 1.76 -28.96 23.18
CA LEU A 395 1.32 -29.67 24.38
C LEU A 395 2.01 -31.04 24.51
N VAL A 396 1.97 -31.85 23.45
CA VAL A 396 2.49 -33.23 23.47
C VAL A 396 4.01 -33.25 23.55
N LEU A 397 4.72 -32.38 22.80
CA LEU A 397 6.18 -32.30 22.89
C LEU A 397 6.63 -31.70 24.21
N GLY A 398 5.92 -30.69 24.73
CA GLY A 398 6.18 -30.14 26.07
C GLY A 398 6.00 -31.20 27.16
N GLU A 399 4.89 -31.93 27.13
CA GLU A 399 4.64 -33.02 28.08
C GLU A 399 5.64 -34.17 27.92
N ALA A 400 6.02 -34.52 26.70
CA ALA A 400 7.03 -35.54 26.44
C ALA A 400 8.41 -35.11 26.97
N ALA A 401 8.80 -33.84 26.80
CA ALA A 401 10.05 -33.30 27.33
C ALA A 401 10.09 -33.33 28.86
N ILE A 402 8.96 -33.00 29.51
CA ILE A 402 8.80 -33.11 30.97
C ILE A 402 8.91 -34.57 31.42
N ARG A 403 8.16 -35.49 30.79
CA ARG A 403 8.15 -36.92 31.15
C ARG A 403 9.49 -37.61 30.89
N ALA A 404 10.25 -37.16 29.90
CA ALA A 404 11.59 -37.64 29.60
C ALA A 404 12.66 -37.09 30.58
N GLY A 405 12.28 -36.17 31.48
CA GLY A 405 13.21 -35.54 32.42
C GLY A 405 14.22 -34.60 31.74
N LEU A 406 13.90 -34.11 30.54
CA LEU A 406 14.78 -33.22 29.78
C LEU A 406 14.58 -31.74 30.17
N VAL A 407 13.37 -31.38 30.58
CA VAL A 407 12.96 -29.99 30.86
C VAL A 407 12.00 -29.96 32.05
N SER A 408 12.13 -28.94 32.90
CA SER A 408 11.24 -28.78 34.05
C SER A 408 9.84 -28.29 33.67
N PRO A 409 8.79 -28.69 34.42
CA PRO A 409 7.45 -28.13 34.25
C PRO A 409 7.42 -26.59 34.30
N ALA A 410 8.24 -25.98 35.16
CA ALA A 410 8.37 -24.54 35.30
C ALA A 410 8.98 -23.82 34.07
N MET A 411 9.66 -24.53 33.17
CA MET A 411 10.25 -23.95 31.95
C MET A 411 9.23 -23.88 30.80
N VAL A 412 8.24 -24.76 30.79
CA VAL A 412 7.24 -24.86 29.71
C VAL A 412 6.08 -23.87 29.89
N MET A 413 5.85 -23.41 31.11
CA MET A 413 4.84 -22.41 31.49
C MET A 413 5.37 -20.99 31.30
#